data_AF-A0A370NNZ2-F1
#
_entry.id   AF-A0A370NNZ2-F1
#
_cell.length_a   1.000
_cell.length_b   1.000
_cell.length_c   1.000
_cell.angle_alpha   90.00
_cell.angle_beta   90.00
_cell.angle_gamma   90.00
#
_symmetry.space_group_name_H-M   'P 1'
#
loop_
_entity.id
_entity.type
_entity.pdbx_description
1 polymer ?
#
loop_
_entity_poly.entity_id
_entity_poly.type
_entity_poly.pdbx_seq_one_letter_code
_entity_poly.pdbx_strand_id
1 'polypeptide(L)'
;MAALVLIRRIAFRVSLAAVLLLPTVSCFAIEAADLYEKRSPSIWLVSVHDAQGQRIKMGSAVVTGHEELVTNCHVLTQGRSITIKHENTAHAAQLAHADVERDLCIIRAKGLAAPAVKIAPVSTLKVGQKVYAIGAPRGMELTLSDGLLSALNHDKDDNLTRIQISAPISPGSSGGGVFDTDGRLIGIAYLTLKDAQNLNFAIPADWIAQVPARAKVALEKFRAENPPQPAKLAKAPEPTGGQPGLSVPYLGEKGQERFRDFLTRPFPRAFAISDTGYSVATWGSRPKDPTRPVDTKERALQICKEAAGKDCMLYMVDSDIVFSR
;
A
#
# COMPACT_ATOMS: atom_id res chain seq x y z
N MET A 1 102.78 10.97 -37.79
CA MET A 1 102.69 11.92 -38.90
C MET A 1 101.21 12.13 -39.24
N ALA A 2 100.77 13.39 -39.21
CA ALA A 2 99.55 14.00 -39.78
C ALA A 2 98.17 13.40 -39.40
N ALA A 3 97.35 14.09 -38.58
CA ALA A 3 96.36 15.14 -38.96
C ALA A 3 95.05 14.50 -39.50
N LEU A 4 93.82 14.96 -39.30
CA LEU A 4 93.25 16.21 -38.81
C LEU A 4 91.75 15.96 -38.49
N VAL A 5 91.20 16.81 -37.64
CA VAL A 5 89.81 17.01 -37.20
C VAL A 5 88.77 17.03 -38.34
N LEU A 6 87.58 16.42 -38.14
CA LEU A 6 86.31 17.08 -38.49
C LEU A 6 85.10 16.58 -37.67
N ILE A 7 84.53 17.52 -36.94
CA ILE A 7 83.25 17.48 -36.22
C ILE A 7 82.10 17.44 -37.23
N ARG A 8 81.14 16.52 -37.07
CA ARG A 8 79.74 16.78 -37.45
C ARG A 8 78.78 16.15 -36.43
N ARG A 9 78.17 17.04 -35.65
CA ARG A 9 77.00 16.78 -34.81
C ARG A 9 75.81 16.46 -35.72
N ILE A 10 75.19 15.29 -35.55
CA ILE A 10 73.76 15.12 -35.84
C ILE A 10 73.18 14.33 -34.67
N ALA A 11 72.58 15.07 -33.75
CA ALA A 11 71.69 14.52 -32.74
C ALA A 11 70.39 14.11 -33.46
N PHE A 12 70.11 12.81 -33.57
CA PHE A 12 68.77 12.35 -33.86
C PHE A 12 68.21 11.71 -32.59
N ARG A 13 67.42 12.52 -31.88
CA ARG A 13 66.55 12.08 -30.79
C ARG A 13 65.53 11.12 -31.40
N VAL A 14 65.69 9.81 -31.18
CA VAL A 14 64.57 8.88 -31.34
C VAL A 14 63.84 8.89 -30.00
N SER A 15 62.74 9.65 -29.95
CA SER A 15 61.85 9.74 -28.81
C SER A 15 61.39 8.37 -28.38
N LEU A 16 61.64 8.05 -27.11
CA LEU A 16 61.04 6.93 -26.39
C LEU A 16 59.53 7.21 -26.25
N ALA A 17 58.73 6.76 -27.21
CA ALA A 17 57.28 6.74 -27.06
C ALA A 17 56.89 5.61 -26.10
N ALA A 18 57.03 5.87 -24.80
CA ALA A 18 56.41 5.04 -23.77
C ALA A 18 54.89 5.23 -23.87
N VAL A 19 54.24 4.31 -24.58
CA VAL A 19 52.77 4.22 -24.63
C VAL A 19 52.30 3.81 -23.24
N LEU A 20 51.85 4.79 -22.45
CA LEU A 20 51.12 4.56 -21.21
C LEU A 20 49.78 3.90 -21.56
N LEU A 21 49.71 2.57 -21.49
CA LEU A 21 48.47 1.81 -21.43
C LEU A 21 47.77 2.14 -20.10
N LEU A 22 47.02 3.25 -20.08
CA LEU A 22 46.07 3.50 -19.02
C LEU A 22 44.92 2.49 -19.16
N PRO A 23 44.55 1.75 -18.09
CA PRO A 23 43.39 0.88 -18.15
C PRO A 23 42.16 1.76 -18.41
N THR A 24 41.55 1.59 -19.58
CA THR A 24 40.26 2.19 -19.87
C THR A 24 39.24 1.52 -18.96
N VAL A 25 38.83 2.22 -17.90
CA VAL A 25 37.68 1.80 -17.10
C VAL A 25 36.46 2.01 -17.99
N SER A 26 36.03 0.95 -18.68
CA SER A 26 34.79 0.96 -19.44
C SER A 26 33.65 1.16 -18.46
N CYS A 27 33.09 2.38 -18.44
CA CYS A 27 31.83 2.66 -17.79
C CYS A 27 30.73 2.05 -18.66
N PHE A 28 30.40 0.78 -18.43
CA PHE A 28 29.26 0.15 -19.09
C PHE A 28 27.98 0.74 -18.49
N ALA A 29 27.38 1.71 -19.17
CA ALA A 29 25.97 2.01 -18.96
C ALA A 29 25.17 0.73 -19.27
N ILE A 30 24.25 0.33 -18.39
CA ILE A 30 23.39 -0.83 -18.65
C ILE A 30 22.56 -0.51 -19.90
N GLU A 31 22.60 -1.40 -20.89
CA GLU A 31 21.76 -1.28 -22.08
C GLU A 31 20.27 -1.40 -21.68
N ALA A 32 19.37 -0.74 -22.40
CA ALA A 32 17.95 -0.75 -22.05
C ALA A 32 17.37 -2.18 -21.92
N ALA A 33 17.84 -3.12 -22.75
CA ALA A 33 17.48 -4.53 -22.69
C ALA A 33 17.93 -5.18 -21.38
N ASP A 34 19.20 -5.03 -20.99
CA ASP A 34 19.73 -5.55 -19.73
C ASP A 34 19.01 -4.97 -18.52
N LEU A 35 18.66 -3.67 -18.56
CA LEU A 35 17.91 -3.04 -17.49
C LEU A 35 16.51 -3.62 -17.40
N TYR A 36 15.84 -3.83 -18.54
CA TYR A 36 14.53 -4.46 -18.58
C TYR A 36 14.57 -5.87 -17.97
N GLU A 37 15.48 -6.74 -18.42
CA GLU A 37 15.60 -8.11 -17.90
C GLU A 37 15.86 -8.13 -16.39
N LYS A 38 16.68 -7.21 -15.87
CA LYS A 38 17.01 -7.13 -14.44
C LYS A 38 15.89 -6.54 -13.59
N ARG A 39 14.97 -5.74 -14.17
CA ARG A 39 13.98 -4.95 -13.40
C ARG A 39 12.55 -5.36 -13.64
N SER A 40 12.21 -5.93 -14.79
CA SER A 40 10.85 -6.39 -15.08
C SER A 40 10.31 -7.39 -14.03
N PRO A 41 11.10 -8.33 -13.44
CA PRO A 41 10.58 -9.24 -12.40
C PRO A 41 10.12 -8.52 -11.12
N SER A 42 10.57 -7.29 -10.91
CA SER A 42 10.18 -6.43 -9.78
C SER A 42 8.94 -5.58 -10.08
N ILE A 43 8.40 -5.61 -11.30
CA ILE A 43 7.24 -4.80 -11.71
C ILE A 43 6.02 -5.69 -11.88
N TRP A 44 4.92 -5.32 -11.25
CA TRP A 44 3.70 -6.12 -11.20
C TRP A 44 2.49 -5.30 -11.64
N LEU A 45 1.59 -5.90 -12.43
CA LEU A 45 0.29 -5.32 -12.76
C LEU A 45 -0.59 -5.33 -11.51
N VAL A 46 -1.16 -4.19 -11.15
CA VAL A 46 -2.17 -4.06 -10.10
C VAL A 46 -3.56 -4.06 -10.74
N SER A 47 -4.45 -4.92 -10.26
CA SER A 47 -5.87 -4.93 -10.62
C SER A 47 -6.71 -4.75 -9.36
N VAL A 48 -7.67 -3.85 -9.43
CA VAL A 48 -8.54 -3.49 -8.31
C VAL A 48 -9.98 -3.82 -8.68
N HIS A 49 -10.66 -4.54 -7.79
CA HIS A 49 -11.98 -5.09 -8.03
C HIS A 49 -13.00 -4.52 -7.05
N ASP A 50 -14.25 -4.35 -7.49
CA ASP A 50 -15.36 -3.93 -6.64
C ASP A 50 -15.93 -5.09 -5.78
N ALA A 51 -17.04 -4.83 -5.08
CA ALA A 51 -17.70 -5.84 -4.25
C ALA A 51 -18.31 -7.00 -5.04
N GLN A 52 -18.55 -6.81 -6.34
CA GLN A 52 -19.06 -7.81 -7.28
C GLN A 52 -17.92 -8.57 -7.98
N GLY A 53 -16.66 -8.26 -7.65
CA GLY A 53 -15.48 -8.87 -8.24
C GLY A 53 -15.13 -8.33 -9.63
N GLN A 54 -15.85 -7.31 -10.13
CA GLN A 54 -15.55 -6.68 -11.42
C GLN A 54 -14.31 -5.81 -11.29
N ARG A 55 -13.39 -5.91 -12.25
CA ARG A 55 -12.19 -5.07 -12.28
C ARG A 55 -12.57 -3.64 -12.66
N ILE A 56 -12.35 -2.71 -11.74
CA ILE A 56 -12.71 -1.29 -11.90
C ILE A 56 -11.51 -0.39 -12.20
N LYS A 57 -10.30 -0.78 -11.75
CA LYS A 57 -9.05 -0.03 -11.99
C LYS A 57 -7.88 -0.97 -12.23
N MET A 58 -6.87 -0.42 -12.87
CA MET A 58 -5.59 -1.08 -13.08
C MET A 58 -4.45 -0.07 -12.99
N GLY A 59 -3.27 -0.56 -12.62
CA GLY A 59 -2.03 0.20 -12.54
C GLY A 59 -0.85 -0.74 -12.47
N SER A 60 0.27 -0.25 -11.96
CA SER A 60 1.51 -1.02 -11.77
C SER A 60 1.95 -0.92 -10.31
N ALA A 61 2.87 -1.79 -9.90
CA ALA A 61 3.51 -1.75 -8.59
C ALA A 61 4.97 -2.19 -8.71
N VAL A 62 5.80 -1.71 -7.78
CA VAL A 62 7.23 -2.02 -7.71
C VAL A 62 7.52 -2.77 -6.43
N VAL A 63 8.19 -3.92 -6.52
CA VAL A 63 8.64 -4.70 -5.36
C VAL A 63 9.79 -3.96 -4.67
N THR A 64 9.60 -3.62 -3.39
CA THR A 64 10.54 -2.83 -2.59
C THR A 64 11.05 -3.55 -1.35
N GLY A 65 10.43 -4.68 -0.99
CA GLY A 65 10.83 -5.51 0.14
C GLY A 65 10.19 -6.89 0.12
N HIS A 66 10.33 -7.62 1.22
CA HIS A 66 9.75 -8.96 1.37
C HIS A 66 8.22 -8.92 1.37
N GLU A 67 7.63 -9.52 0.33
CA GLU A 67 6.18 -9.51 0.05
C GLU A 67 5.58 -8.11 -0.10
N GLU A 68 6.43 -7.10 -0.27
CA GLU A 68 6.07 -5.68 -0.18
C GLU A 68 6.24 -4.99 -1.53
N LEU A 69 5.19 -4.29 -1.94
CA LEU A 69 5.20 -3.49 -3.16
C LEU A 69 4.69 -2.08 -2.87
N VAL A 70 5.21 -1.12 -3.61
CA VAL A 70 4.68 0.24 -3.65
C VAL A 70 3.90 0.46 -4.94
N THR A 71 2.82 1.22 -4.85
CA THR A 71 2.03 1.70 -5.98
C THR A 71 1.47 3.10 -5.67
N ASN A 72 0.73 3.69 -6.60
CA ASN A 72 -0.02 4.90 -6.31
C ASN A 72 -1.29 4.61 -5.52
N CYS A 73 -1.63 5.47 -4.57
CA CYS A 73 -2.87 5.32 -3.80
C CYS A 73 -4.12 5.45 -4.68
N HIS A 74 -4.10 6.35 -5.68
CA HIS A 74 -5.24 6.55 -6.57
C HIS A 74 -5.61 5.27 -7.36
N VAL A 75 -4.63 4.39 -7.64
CA VAL A 75 -4.86 3.09 -8.28
C VAL A 75 -5.77 2.22 -7.42
N LEU A 76 -5.62 2.27 -6.10
CA LEU A 76 -6.31 1.42 -5.12
C LEU A 76 -7.70 1.95 -4.70
N THR A 77 -8.02 3.19 -5.03
CA THR A 77 -9.26 3.84 -4.60
C THR A 77 -10.50 3.13 -5.15
N GLN A 78 -11.59 3.13 -4.36
CA GLN A 78 -12.89 2.50 -4.67
C GLN A 78 -12.87 0.98 -4.77
N GLY A 79 -11.70 0.35 -4.59
CA GLY A 79 -11.54 -1.10 -4.58
C GLY A 79 -12.05 -1.76 -3.31
N ARG A 80 -12.59 -2.97 -3.47
CA ARG A 80 -12.86 -3.90 -2.38
C ARG A 80 -11.76 -4.95 -2.22
N SER A 81 -11.12 -5.35 -3.31
CA SER A 81 -9.97 -6.27 -3.29
C SER A 81 -8.91 -5.86 -4.32
N ILE A 82 -7.66 -6.28 -4.04
CA ILE A 82 -6.49 -5.98 -4.86
C ILE A 82 -5.86 -7.31 -5.26
N THR A 83 -5.55 -7.44 -6.55
CA THR A 83 -4.78 -8.55 -7.10
C THR A 83 -3.54 -7.98 -7.79
N ILE A 84 -2.38 -8.59 -7.57
CA ILE A 84 -1.18 -8.32 -8.35
C ILE A 84 -0.90 -9.47 -9.31
N LYS A 85 -0.40 -9.16 -10.51
CA LYS A 85 -0.07 -10.16 -11.53
C LYS A 85 1.27 -9.86 -12.20
N HIS A 86 2.07 -10.89 -12.44
CA HIS A 86 3.27 -10.85 -13.27
C HIS A 86 3.32 -12.15 -14.07
N GLU A 87 3.33 -12.05 -15.39
CA GLU A 87 3.21 -13.19 -16.31
C GLU A 87 2.02 -14.10 -15.94
N ASN A 88 2.30 -15.36 -15.57
CA ASN A 88 1.31 -16.37 -15.20
C ASN A 88 1.07 -16.45 -13.68
N THR A 89 1.73 -15.60 -12.89
CA THR A 89 1.63 -15.59 -11.43
C THR A 89 0.73 -14.47 -10.96
N ALA A 90 -0.17 -14.77 -10.03
CA ALA A 90 -1.04 -13.78 -9.40
C ALA A 90 -1.16 -14.00 -7.89
N HIS A 91 -1.25 -12.89 -7.14
CA HIS A 91 -1.42 -12.91 -5.70
C HIS A 91 -2.52 -11.94 -5.28
N ALA A 92 -3.28 -12.31 -4.25
CA ALA A 92 -4.09 -11.33 -3.53
C ALA A 92 -3.17 -10.40 -2.73
N ALA A 93 -3.48 -9.11 -2.73
CA ALA A 93 -2.75 -8.10 -1.99
C ALA A 93 -3.66 -7.32 -1.05
N GLN A 94 -3.08 -6.77 0.01
CA GLN A 94 -3.77 -5.94 1.00
C GLN A 94 -3.02 -4.63 1.17
N LEU A 95 -3.74 -3.54 1.40
CA LEU A 95 -3.15 -2.26 1.76
C LEU A 95 -2.47 -2.38 3.14
N ALA A 96 -1.17 -2.10 3.21
CA ALA A 96 -0.41 -2.08 4.46
C ALA A 96 -0.29 -0.66 5.01
N HIS A 97 0.12 0.30 4.16
CA HIS A 97 0.29 1.70 4.53
C HIS A 97 -0.14 2.62 3.39
N ALA A 98 -0.70 3.77 3.72
CA ALA A 98 -1.14 4.76 2.74
C ALA A 98 -0.67 6.17 3.14
N ASP A 99 0.08 6.81 2.24
CA ASP A 99 0.36 8.23 2.25
C ASP A 99 -0.43 8.88 1.11
N VAL A 100 -1.70 9.14 1.38
CA VAL A 100 -2.66 9.64 0.39
C VAL A 100 -2.25 11.03 -0.12
N GLU A 101 -1.63 11.85 0.72
CA GLU A 101 -1.17 13.20 0.36
C GLU A 101 -0.08 13.16 -0.72
N ARG A 102 0.84 12.19 -0.62
CA ARG A 102 1.92 11.99 -1.60
C ARG A 102 1.59 10.97 -2.68
N ASP A 103 0.38 10.40 -2.66
CA ASP A 103 -0.10 9.35 -3.55
C ASP A 103 0.82 8.12 -3.62
N LEU A 104 1.34 7.69 -2.47
CA LEU A 104 2.15 6.47 -2.31
C LEU A 104 1.49 5.50 -1.34
N CYS A 105 1.23 4.29 -1.81
CA CYS A 105 0.62 3.24 -1.02
C CYS A 105 1.51 1.99 -1.04
N ILE A 106 1.78 1.43 0.13
CA ILE A 106 2.46 0.15 0.30
C ILE A 106 1.38 -0.93 0.41
N ILE A 107 1.47 -1.93 -0.45
CA ILE A 107 0.65 -3.13 -0.43
C ILE A 107 1.49 -4.36 -0.10
N ARG A 108 0.88 -5.34 0.55
CA ARG A 108 1.50 -6.62 0.88
C ARG A 108 0.79 -7.77 0.18
N ALA A 109 1.56 -8.64 -0.46
CA ALA A 109 1.05 -9.83 -1.14
C ALA A 109 1.71 -11.08 -0.57
N LYS A 110 0.95 -11.86 0.20
CA LYS A 110 1.47 -13.06 0.86
C LYS A 110 1.92 -14.10 -0.17
N GLY A 111 3.10 -14.69 0.03
CA GLY A 111 3.72 -15.66 -0.86
C GLY A 111 4.37 -15.05 -2.10
N LEU A 112 4.46 -13.73 -2.21
CA LEU A 112 5.18 -13.08 -3.30
C LEU A 112 6.69 -13.31 -3.16
N ALA A 113 7.28 -13.96 -4.16
CA ALA A 113 8.72 -14.12 -4.30
C ALA A 113 9.21 -13.37 -5.54
N ALA A 114 9.76 -12.18 -5.35
CA ALA A 114 10.28 -11.33 -6.41
C ALA A 114 11.45 -10.47 -5.89
N PRO A 115 12.42 -10.08 -6.75
CA PRO A 115 13.56 -9.28 -6.32
C PRO A 115 13.11 -7.86 -5.96
N ALA A 116 13.54 -7.38 -4.80
CA ALA A 116 13.34 -5.99 -4.40
C ALA A 116 14.32 -5.06 -5.14
N VAL A 117 13.84 -3.89 -5.57
CA VAL A 117 14.68 -2.89 -6.23
C VAL A 117 15.49 -2.08 -5.22
N LYS A 118 16.67 -1.61 -5.63
CA LYS A 118 17.42 -0.61 -4.86
C LYS A 118 16.86 0.78 -5.15
N ILE A 119 16.74 1.63 -4.13
CA ILE A 119 16.26 3.00 -4.27
C ILE A 119 17.46 3.94 -4.32
N ALA A 120 17.46 4.91 -5.24
CA ALA A 120 18.47 5.97 -5.29
C ALA A 120 18.04 7.15 -4.40
N PRO A 121 18.96 7.77 -3.64
CA PRO A 121 18.66 9.01 -2.92
C PRO A 121 18.36 10.16 -3.88
N VAL A 122 17.41 11.03 -3.52
CA VAL A 122 17.08 12.23 -4.33
C VAL A 122 18.28 13.13 -4.57
N SER A 123 19.21 13.22 -3.61
CA SER A 123 20.44 14.01 -3.73
C SER A 123 21.38 13.55 -4.86
N THR A 124 21.17 12.35 -5.41
CA THR A 124 21.95 11.83 -6.53
C THR A 124 21.36 12.18 -7.89
N LEU A 125 20.13 12.69 -7.94
CA LEU A 125 19.41 12.97 -9.17
C LEU A 125 19.94 14.23 -9.86
N LYS A 126 20.06 14.16 -11.19
CA LYS A 126 20.54 15.26 -12.03
C LYS A 126 19.62 15.44 -13.22
N VAL A 127 19.22 16.69 -13.47
CA VAL A 127 18.52 17.06 -14.71
C VAL A 127 19.41 16.73 -15.91
N GLY A 128 18.81 16.12 -16.94
CA GLY A 128 19.49 15.63 -18.13
C GLY A 128 19.98 14.19 -18.05
N GLN A 129 19.90 13.53 -16.88
CA GLN A 129 20.27 12.11 -16.80
C GLN A 129 19.27 11.22 -17.54
N LYS A 130 19.77 10.12 -18.11
CA LYS A 130 18.93 9.09 -18.74
C LYS A 130 18.06 8.40 -17.68
N VAL A 131 16.81 8.14 -18.03
CA VAL A 131 15.85 7.41 -17.20
C VAL A 131 15.09 6.37 -18.03
N TYR A 132 14.61 5.33 -17.36
CA TYR A 132 13.79 4.27 -17.92
C TYR A 132 12.53 4.11 -17.08
N ALA A 133 11.35 4.08 -17.71
CA ALA A 133 10.09 3.78 -17.03
C ALA A 133 9.63 2.37 -17.41
N ILE A 134 9.23 1.57 -16.42
CA ILE A 134 8.68 0.23 -16.62
C ILE A 134 7.33 0.14 -15.90
N GLY A 135 6.30 -0.28 -16.63
CA GLY A 135 4.95 -0.48 -16.11
C GLY A 135 4.10 -1.33 -17.05
N ALA A 136 2.82 -1.48 -16.74
CA ALA A 136 1.83 -2.24 -17.52
C ALA A 136 0.81 -1.30 -18.18
N PRO A 137 1.16 -0.56 -19.24
CA PRO A 137 0.24 0.34 -19.91
C PRO A 137 -0.97 -0.43 -20.43
N ARG A 138 -2.18 0.08 -20.14
CA ARG A 138 -3.48 -0.53 -20.47
C ARG A 138 -3.66 -1.98 -19.96
N GLY A 139 -2.88 -2.40 -18.96
CA GLY A 139 -2.93 -3.75 -18.39
C GLY A 139 -2.44 -4.84 -19.34
N MET A 140 -1.63 -4.46 -20.34
CA MET A 140 -0.93 -5.38 -21.25
C MET A 140 0.33 -5.94 -20.58
N GLU A 141 1.16 -6.64 -21.35
CA GLU A 141 2.52 -7.01 -20.94
C GLU A 141 3.32 -5.78 -20.51
N LEU A 142 4.32 -6.02 -19.65
CA LEU A 142 5.20 -4.97 -19.17
C LEU A 142 5.88 -4.28 -20.36
N THR A 143 5.90 -2.95 -20.31
CA THR A 143 6.50 -2.11 -21.34
C THR A 143 7.60 -1.27 -20.71
N LEU A 144 8.74 -1.19 -21.40
CA LEU A 144 9.81 -0.25 -21.10
C LEU A 144 9.72 0.96 -22.04
N SER A 145 9.88 2.14 -21.48
CA SER A 145 10.13 3.37 -22.23
C SER A 145 11.33 4.09 -21.65
N ASP A 146 11.97 4.94 -22.44
CA ASP A 146 13.16 5.67 -22.05
C ASP A 146 13.02 7.17 -22.28
N GLY A 147 13.83 7.96 -21.58
CA GLY A 147 13.79 9.41 -21.67
C GLY A 147 14.86 10.04 -20.79
N LEU A 148 14.62 11.29 -20.39
CA LEU A 148 15.49 12.06 -19.52
C LEU A 148 14.74 12.50 -18.26
N LEU A 149 15.47 12.70 -17.17
CA LEU A 149 15.01 13.54 -16.07
C LEU A 149 15.01 14.99 -16.56
N SER A 150 13.82 15.54 -16.80
CA SER A 150 13.66 16.86 -17.43
C SER A 150 13.72 18.02 -16.44
N ALA A 151 13.21 17.81 -15.22
CA ALA A 151 13.23 18.81 -14.16
C ALA A 151 13.02 18.15 -12.78
N LEU A 152 13.49 18.82 -11.74
CA LEU A 152 13.13 18.56 -10.35
C LEU A 152 12.22 19.72 -9.92
N ASN A 153 10.96 19.43 -9.60
CA ASN A 153 9.97 20.47 -9.30
C ASN A 153 9.88 20.66 -7.80
N HIS A 154 10.02 21.89 -7.31
CA HIS A 154 9.99 22.22 -5.88
C HIS A 154 8.75 23.05 -5.54
N ASP A 155 8.33 23.00 -4.28
CA ASP A 155 7.33 23.92 -3.74
C ASP A 155 7.95 25.28 -3.36
N LYS A 156 7.17 26.14 -2.71
CA LYS A 156 7.62 27.49 -2.31
C LYS A 156 8.67 27.47 -1.20
N ASP A 157 8.75 26.37 -0.47
CA ASP A 157 9.68 26.15 0.63
C ASP A 157 10.91 25.33 0.18
N ASP A 158 11.11 25.22 -1.14
CA ASP A 158 12.19 24.48 -1.80
C ASP A 158 12.19 22.97 -1.52
N ASN A 159 11.05 22.39 -1.10
CA ASN A 159 10.94 20.93 -0.99
C ASN A 159 10.66 20.33 -2.36
N LEU A 160 11.40 19.28 -2.73
CA LEU A 160 11.10 18.51 -3.94
C LEU A 160 9.65 18.02 -3.86
N THR A 161 8.88 18.20 -4.91
CA THR A 161 7.49 17.74 -5.01
C THR A 161 7.38 16.60 -6.00
N ARG A 162 7.99 16.71 -7.18
CA ARG A 162 7.87 15.75 -8.29
C ARG A 162 9.14 15.71 -9.12
N ILE A 163 9.38 14.57 -9.74
CA ILE A 163 10.40 14.39 -10.77
C ILE A 163 9.70 14.48 -12.13
N GLN A 164 10.10 15.43 -12.97
CA GLN A 164 9.61 15.51 -14.34
C GLN A 164 10.47 14.65 -15.24
N ILE A 165 9.84 13.82 -16.08
CA ILE A 165 10.52 12.93 -17.02
C ILE A 165 9.96 13.08 -18.43
N SER A 166 10.81 12.87 -19.43
CA SER A 166 10.38 12.79 -20.83
C SER A 166 10.02 11.38 -21.27
N ALA A 167 10.31 10.36 -20.46
CA ALA A 167 9.99 8.97 -20.77
C ALA A 167 8.47 8.81 -20.90
N PRO A 168 7.95 8.28 -22.03
CA PRO A 168 6.52 8.12 -22.24
C PRO A 168 5.88 7.20 -21.18
N ILE A 169 4.80 7.67 -20.56
CA ILE A 169 3.93 6.85 -19.72
C ILE A 169 2.48 7.03 -20.17
N SER A 170 1.64 6.05 -19.88
CA SER A 170 0.22 6.07 -20.26
C SER A 170 -0.65 5.43 -19.18
N PRO A 171 -2.00 5.55 -19.22
CA PRO A 171 -2.87 4.89 -18.27
C PRO A 171 -2.52 3.41 -18.08
N GLY A 172 -2.38 2.96 -16.83
CA GLY A 172 -1.86 1.63 -16.47
C GLY A 172 -0.38 1.64 -16.02
N SER A 173 0.40 2.64 -16.45
CA SER A 173 1.78 2.83 -15.99
C SER A 173 1.86 3.40 -14.57
N SER A 174 0.80 4.03 -14.07
CA SER A 174 0.74 4.60 -12.72
C SER A 174 1.06 3.55 -11.65
N GLY A 175 2.02 3.85 -10.79
CA GLY A 175 2.58 2.93 -9.80
C GLY A 175 3.77 2.11 -10.30
N GLY A 176 4.14 2.26 -11.58
CA GLY A 176 5.31 1.62 -12.19
C GLY A 176 6.62 2.30 -11.78
N GLY A 177 7.74 1.63 -12.05
CA GLY A 177 9.06 2.11 -11.62
C GLY A 177 9.71 3.02 -12.66
N VAL A 178 10.35 4.09 -12.19
CA VAL A 178 11.27 4.93 -12.97
C VAL A 178 12.67 4.72 -12.43
N PHE A 179 13.59 4.34 -13.31
CA PHE A 179 14.94 3.88 -12.99
C PHE A 179 16.02 4.77 -13.62
N ASP A 180 17.15 4.91 -12.93
CA ASP A 180 18.38 5.44 -13.52
C ASP A 180 19.13 4.37 -14.34
N THR A 181 20.28 4.74 -14.92
CA THR A 181 21.13 3.85 -15.72
C THR A 181 21.78 2.71 -14.94
N ASP A 182 21.79 2.78 -13.61
CA ASP A 182 22.27 1.70 -12.73
C ASP A 182 21.11 0.72 -12.38
N GLY A 183 19.90 1.00 -12.86
CA GLY A 183 18.69 0.27 -12.52
C GLY A 183 18.23 0.50 -11.08
N ARG A 184 18.62 1.62 -10.45
CA ARG A 184 18.07 2.02 -9.14
C ARG A 184 16.78 2.78 -9.37
N LEU A 185 15.78 2.52 -8.53
CA LEU A 185 14.50 3.20 -8.54
C LEU A 185 14.69 4.65 -8.08
N ILE A 186 14.36 5.61 -8.93
CA ILE A 186 14.40 7.05 -8.65
C ILE A 186 13.01 7.61 -8.40
N GLY A 187 11.97 7.00 -8.96
CA GLY A 187 10.60 7.44 -8.76
C GLY A 187 9.53 6.42 -9.13
N ILE A 188 8.29 6.73 -8.76
CA ILE A 188 7.08 5.98 -9.10
C ILE A 188 6.29 6.77 -10.15
N ALA A 189 6.06 6.19 -11.32
CA ALA A 189 5.31 6.81 -12.40
C ALA A 189 3.92 7.20 -11.90
N TYR A 190 3.50 8.44 -12.13
CA TYR A 190 2.32 9.02 -11.49
C TYR A 190 1.33 9.60 -12.50
N LEU A 191 1.72 10.71 -13.15
CA LEU A 191 0.81 11.55 -13.93
C LEU A 191 1.42 11.90 -15.27
N THR A 192 0.59 11.89 -16.31
CA THR A 192 0.88 12.49 -17.62
C THR A 192 -0.08 13.65 -17.87
N LEU A 193 0.41 14.75 -18.43
CA LEU A 193 -0.44 15.87 -18.86
C LEU A 193 -0.91 15.62 -20.29
N LYS A 194 -2.21 15.35 -20.47
CA LYS A 194 -2.81 14.92 -21.75
C LYS A 194 -2.59 15.90 -22.91
N ASP A 195 -2.42 17.18 -22.60
CA ASP A 195 -2.26 18.26 -23.60
C ASP A 195 -0.80 18.73 -23.75
N ALA A 196 0.16 18.00 -23.17
CA ALA A 196 1.58 18.32 -23.25
C ALA A 196 2.40 17.07 -23.60
N GLN A 197 3.03 17.07 -24.78
CA GLN A 197 3.87 15.97 -25.22
C GLN A 197 5.12 15.83 -24.34
N ASN A 198 5.44 14.60 -23.95
CA ASN A 198 6.61 14.25 -23.13
C ASN A 198 6.70 15.00 -21.79
N LEU A 199 5.55 15.42 -21.25
CA LEU A 199 5.45 16.05 -19.94
C LEU A 199 4.83 15.06 -18.94
N ASN A 200 5.69 14.24 -18.36
CA ASN A 200 5.33 13.17 -17.44
C ASN A 200 5.97 13.39 -16.07
N PHE A 201 5.34 12.84 -15.03
CA PHE A 201 5.77 13.03 -13.65
C PHE A 201 5.87 11.71 -12.90
N ALA A 202 6.88 11.64 -12.05
CA ALA A 202 7.08 10.60 -11.08
C ALA A 202 7.16 11.18 -9.66
N ILE A 203 6.71 10.39 -8.68
CA ILE A 203 6.87 10.68 -7.26
C ILE A 203 8.25 10.17 -6.82
N PRO A 204 9.05 10.94 -6.06
CA PRO A 204 10.36 10.50 -5.57
C PRO A 204 10.29 9.16 -4.84
N ALA A 205 11.16 8.22 -5.20
CA ALA A 205 11.18 6.89 -4.60
C ALA A 205 11.76 6.88 -3.17
N ASP A 206 12.57 7.87 -2.80
CA ASP A 206 13.11 7.96 -1.43
C ASP A 206 12.02 8.21 -0.37
N TRP A 207 10.86 8.73 -0.78
CA TRP A 207 9.71 8.94 0.09
C TRP A 207 9.08 7.65 0.59
N ILE A 208 9.33 6.52 -0.08
CA ILE A 208 8.77 5.21 0.28
C ILE A 208 9.09 4.85 1.74
N ALA A 209 10.32 5.14 2.19
CA ALA A 209 10.76 4.88 3.56
C ALA A 209 9.95 5.66 4.62
N GLN A 210 9.32 6.78 4.24
CA GLN A 210 8.53 7.63 5.15
C GLN A 210 7.05 7.23 5.19
N VAL A 211 6.57 6.41 4.25
CA VAL A 211 5.16 6.05 4.10
C VAL A 211 4.58 5.43 5.37
N PRO A 212 5.22 4.46 6.06
CA PRO A 212 4.66 3.88 7.28
C PRO A 212 4.45 4.90 8.40
N ALA A 213 5.41 5.79 8.62
CA ALA A 213 5.33 6.83 9.65
C ALA A 213 4.23 7.85 9.34
N ARG A 214 4.15 8.29 8.07
CA ARG A 214 3.11 9.23 7.62
C ARG A 214 1.71 8.61 7.66
N ALA A 215 1.57 7.34 7.29
CA ALA A 215 0.32 6.60 7.40
C ALA A 215 -0.18 6.51 8.85
N LYS A 216 0.73 6.30 9.81
CA LYS A 216 0.39 6.30 11.25
C LYS A 216 -0.17 7.66 11.68
N VAL A 217 0.52 8.75 11.36
CA VAL A 217 0.08 10.13 11.69
C VAL A 217 -1.29 10.44 11.06
N ALA A 218 -1.47 10.07 9.79
CA ALA A 218 -2.74 10.28 9.09
C ALA A 218 -3.89 9.50 9.73
N LEU A 219 -3.65 8.25 10.14
CA LEU A 219 -4.65 7.43 10.82
C LEU A 219 -5.01 7.97 12.21
N GLU A 220 -4.02 8.45 12.97
CA GLU A 220 -4.23 9.09 14.27
C GLU A 220 -5.06 10.37 14.11
N LYS A 221 -4.72 11.22 13.14
CA LYS A 221 -5.51 12.42 12.79
C LYS A 221 -6.94 12.06 12.40
N PHE A 222 -7.10 11.08 11.51
CA PHE A 222 -8.43 10.62 11.08
C PHE A 222 -9.26 10.14 12.27
N ARG A 223 -8.67 9.36 13.19
CA ARG A 223 -9.35 8.89 14.42
C ARG A 223 -9.67 10.01 15.40
N ALA A 224 -8.85 11.05 15.47
CA ALA A 224 -9.11 12.21 16.32
C ALA A 224 -10.26 13.08 15.76
N GLU A 225 -10.31 13.25 14.43
CA GLU A 225 -11.36 14.00 13.73
C GLU A 225 -12.65 13.19 13.59
N ASN A 226 -12.53 11.86 13.51
CA ASN A 226 -13.61 10.89 13.47
C ASN A 226 -13.46 9.97 14.68
N PRO A 227 -13.64 10.52 15.91
CA PRO A 227 -13.62 9.69 17.10
C PRO A 227 -14.59 8.54 16.85
N PRO A 228 -14.24 7.29 17.25
CA PRO A 228 -15.15 6.18 17.13
C PRO A 228 -16.49 6.61 17.70
N GLN A 229 -17.47 6.81 16.83
CA GLN A 229 -18.82 7.07 17.31
C GLN A 229 -19.19 5.81 18.09
N PRO A 230 -19.85 5.93 19.26
CA PRO A 230 -20.55 4.78 19.83
C PRO A 230 -21.31 4.17 18.67
N ALA A 231 -21.04 2.89 18.35
CA ALA A 231 -21.51 2.26 17.12
C ALA A 231 -22.95 2.69 16.89
N LYS A 232 -23.20 3.48 15.83
CA LYS A 232 -24.58 3.83 15.49
C LYS A 232 -25.28 2.50 15.28
N LEU A 233 -26.17 2.20 16.22
CA LEU A 233 -26.99 1.01 16.26
C LEU A 233 -27.53 0.78 14.85
N ALA A 234 -26.95 -0.20 14.15
CA ALA A 234 -27.56 -0.70 12.94
C ALA A 234 -28.82 -1.42 13.42
N LYS A 235 -29.99 -0.91 13.01
CA LYS A 235 -31.25 -1.63 13.21
C LYS A 235 -31.05 -3.06 12.77
N ALA A 236 -31.28 -4.04 13.65
CA ALA A 236 -31.36 -5.41 13.17
C ALA A 236 -32.47 -5.47 12.10
N PRO A 237 -32.36 -6.38 11.12
CA PRO A 237 -33.45 -6.67 10.21
C PRO A 237 -34.72 -6.87 11.05
N GLU A 238 -35.83 -6.21 10.67
CA GLU A 238 -37.12 -6.50 11.29
C GLU A 238 -37.36 -8.00 11.23
N PRO A 239 -37.87 -8.63 12.30
CA PRO A 239 -38.12 -10.05 12.33
C PRO A 239 -39.27 -10.37 11.37
N THR A 240 -38.94 -10.59 10.10
CA THR A 240 -39.80 -11.36 9.22
C THR A 240 -39.77 -12.80 9.72
N GLY A 241 -40.96 -13.31 10.03
CA GLY A 241 -41.14 -14.54 10.78
C GLY A 241 -40.24 -15.69 10.33
N GLY A 242 -39.67 -16.38 11.32
CA GLY A 242 -39.15 -17.74 11.18
C GLY A 242 -38.06 -17.92 10.12
N GLN A 243 -36.83 -17.49 10.41
CA GLN A 243 -35.65 -18.05 9.75
C GLN A 243 -34.70 -18.71 10.78
N PRO A 244 -34.42 -20.02 10.65
CA PRO A 244 -33.30 -20.65 11.33
C PRO A 244 -32.01 -20.13 10.68
N GLY A 245 -31.20 -19.37 11.43
CA GLY A 245 -29.92 -18.89 10.89
C GLY A 245 -29.20 -17.81 11.70
N LEU A 246 -29.85 -17.12 12.64
CA LEU A 246 -29.17 -16.13 13.50
C LEU A 246 -28.46 -16.82 14.68
N SER A 247 -27.41 -17.61 14.39
CA SER A 247 -26.58 -18.19 15.45
C SER A 247 -25.67 -17.11 16.05
N VAL A 248 -25.84 -16.82 17.35
CA VAL A 248 -24.95 -15.89 18.06
C VAL A 248 -23.60 -16.56 18.27
N PRO A 249 -22.48 -15.93 17.87
CA PRO A 249 -21.15 -16.47 18.14
C PRO A 249 -20.94 -16.75 19.64
N TYR A 250 -20.16 -17.79 19.97
CA TYR A 250 -19.81 -18.22 21.35
C TYR A 250 -20.96 -18.84 22.16
N LEU A 251 -22.22 -18.82 21.70
CA LEU A 251 -23.32 -19.48 22.41
C LEU A 251 -23.47 -20.94 22.00
N GLY A 252 -23.42 -21.83 23.00
CA GLY A 252 -23.92 -23.20 22.87
C GLY A 252 -25.45 -23.25 22.74
N GLU A 253 -26.02 -24.45 22.56
CA GLU A 253 -27.44 -24.68 22.29
C GLU A 253 -28.39 -23.93 23.26
N LYS A 254 -28.15 -24.06 24.58
CA LYS A 254 -28.92 -23.34 25.62
C LYS A 254 -28.82 -21.81 25.52
N GLY A 255 -27.67 -21.31 25.07
CA GLY A 255 -27.46 -19.88 24.85
C GLY A 255 -28.25 -19.38 23.63
N GLN A 256 -28.28 -20.18 22.55
CA GLN A 256 -29.07 -19.89 21.35
C GLN A 256 -30.58 -19.89 21.67
N GLU A 257 -31.06 -20.82 22.50
CA GLU A 257 -32.44 -20.82 23.01
C GLU A 257 -32.78 -19.56 23.79
N ARG A 258 -31.91 -19.17 24.72
CA ARG A 258 -32.08 -17.93 25.51
C ARG A 258 -32.11 -16.70 24.62
N PHE A 259 -31.30 -16.67 23.56
CA PHE A 259 -31.30 -15.57 22.61
C PHE A 259 -32.61 -15.52 21.79
N ARG A 260 -33.12 -16.67 21.33
CA ARG A 260 -34.43 -16.74 20.65
C ARG A 260 -35.57 -16.25 21.55
N ASP A 261 -35.58 -16.64 22.81
CA ASP A 261 -36.55 -16.15 23.80
C ASP A 261 -36.41 -14.64 24.02
N PHE A 262 -35.18 -14.13 24.16
CA PHE A 262 -34.89 -12.70 24.30
C PHE A 262 -35.51 -11.85 23.17
N LEU A 263 -35.47 -12.32 21.92
CA LEU A 263 -36.05 -11.63 20.77
C LEU A 263 -37.58 -11.43 20.86
N THR A 264 -38.25 -12.16 21.74
CA THR A 264 -39.70 -12.04 22.00
C THR A 264 -40.04 -11.15 23.21
N ARG A 265 -39.04 -10.70 23.98
CA ARG A 265 -39.25 -9.94 25.23
C ARG A 265 -39.59 -8.46 24.95
N PRO A 266 -40.36 -7.79 25.83
CA PRO A 266 -40.74 -6.39 25.65
C PRO A 266 -39.55 -5.43 25.81
N PHE A 267 -39.65 -4.25 25.20
CA PHE A 267 -38.68 -3.16 25.40
C PHE A 267 -38.85 -2.46 26.77
N PRO A 268 -37.78 -1.83 27.32
CA PRO A 268 -36.39 -1.96 26.86
C PRO A 268 -35.85 -3.36 27.20
N ARG A 269 -34.88 -3.88 26.45
CA ARG A 269 -34.24 -5.19 26.67
C ARG A 269 -32.77 -5.16 26.29
N ALA A 270 -31.96 -6.00 26.94
CA ALA A 270 -30.55 -6.15 26.62
C ALA A 270 -30.10 -7.60 26.78
N PHE A 271 -29.23 -8.05 25.88
CA PHE A 271 -28.62 -9.36 25.87
C PHE A 271 -27.10 -9.23 25.99
N ALA A 272 -26.52 -9.77 27.06
CA ALA A 272 -25.09 -9.77 27.31
C ALA A 272 -24.50 -11.17 27.12
N ILE A 273 -23.27 -11.24 26.62
CA ILE A 273 -22.50 -12.47 26.42
C ILE A 273 -21.08 -12.33 26.98
N SER A 274 -20.46 -13.46 27.30
CA SER A 274 -19.03 -13.58 27.65
C SER A 274 -18.27 -14.39 26.59
N ASP A 275 -16.95 -14.32 26.62
CA ASP A 275 -16.05 -15.10 25.77
C ASP A 275 -16.12 -16.62 26.01
N THR A 276 -16.62 -17.05 27.17
CA THR A 276 -16.86 -18.47 27.51
C THR A 276 -18.25 -18.98 27.14
N GLY A 277 -19.07 -18.15 26.48
CA GLY A 277 -20.42 -18.52 26.06
C GLY A 277 -21.52 -18.41 27.12
N TYR A 278 -21.20 -17.86 28.30
CA TYR A 278 -22.22 -17.46 29.27
C TYR A 278 -23.01 -16.27 28.72
N SER A 279 -24.33 -16.23 28.96
CA SER A 279 -25.21 -15.18 28.45
C SER A 279 -26.34 -14.82 29.40
N VAL A 280 -26.80 -13.57 29.33
CA VAL A 280 -27.88 -13.03 30.16
C VAL A 280 -28.81 -12.19 29.30
N ALA A 281 -30.13 -12.38 29.49
CA ALA A 281 -31.16 -11.54 28.91
C ALA A 281 -31.83 -10.73 30.03
N THR A 282 -32.02 -9.43 29.83
CA THR A 282 -32.82 -8.57 30.72
C THR A 282 -33.82 -7.77 29.90
N TRP A 283 -34.94 -7.41 30.51
CA TRP A 283 -35.98 -6.61 29.88
C TRP A 283 -36.81 -5.84 30.90
N GLY A 284 -37.55 -4.83 30.43
CA GLY A 284 -38.40 -3.94 31.20
C GLY A 284 -37.63 -2.95 32.08
N SER A 285 -38.27 -1.83 32.40
CA SER A 285 -37.69 -0.79 33.26
C SER A 285 -37.89 -1.03 34.76
N ARG A 286 -38.44 -2.19 35.16
CA ARG A 286 -38.69 -2.54 36.56
C ARG A 286 -38.00 -3.86 36.89
N PRO A 287 -36.77 -3.84 37.43
CA PRO A 287 -36.10 -5.08 37.82
C PRO A 287 -36.87 -5.77 38.95
N LYS A 288 -36.84 -7.10 38.96
CA LYS A 288 -37.42 -7.90 40.06
C LYS A 288 -36.65 -7.70 41.37
N ASP A 289 -35.34 -7.50 41.25
CA ASP A 289 -34.44 -7.19 42.36
C ASP A 289 -34.21 -5.67 42.41
N PRO A 290 -34.65 -4.98 43.47
CA PRO A 290 -34.54 -3.52 43.57
C PRO A 290 -33.09 -3.02 43.72
N THR A 291 -32.13 -3.90 44.00
CA THR A 291 -30.70 -3.54 44.07
C THR A 291 -30.04 -3.47 42.69
N ARG A 292 -30.75 -3.88 41.63
CA ARG A 292 -30.24 -3.90 40.27
C ARG A 292 -30.48 -2.57 39.54
N PRO A 293 -29.63 -2.23 38.56
CA PRO A 293 -29.82 -1.08 37.71
C PRO A 293 -31.20 -1.09 37.03
N VAL A 294 -31.80 0.09 36.93
CA VAL A 294 -33.05 0.30 36.19
C VAL A 294 -32.79 0.14 34.69
N ASP A 295 -31.66 0.66 34.21
CA ASP A 295 -31.19 0.50 32.83
C ASP A 295 -30.89 -0.98 32.53
N THR A 296 -31.49 -1.48 31.44
CA THR A 296 -31.39 -2.89 31.05
C THR A 296 -29.99 -3.28 30.61
N LYS A 297 -29.22 -2.36 30.02
CA LYS A 297 -27.85 -2.62 29.57
C LYS A 297 -26.92 -2.79 30.77
N GLU A 298 -26.97 -1.86 31.71
CA GLU A 298 -26.20 -1.92 32.95
C GLU A 298 -26.55 -3.18 33.75
N ARG A 299 -27.84 -3.48 33.86
CA ARG A 299 -28.31 -4.68 34.55
C ARG A 299 -27.83 -5.96 33.87
N ALA A 300 -27.86 -6.04 32.53
CA ALA A 300 -27.39 -7.21 31.81
C ALA A 300 -25.88 -7.43 31.98
N LEU A 301 -25.08 -6.36 31.88
CA LEU A 301 -23.63 -6.43 32.07
C LEU A 301 -23.26 -6.83 33.50
N GLN A 302 -23.93 -6.24 34.49
CA GLN A 302 -23.67 -6.55 35.89
C GLN A 302 -23.98 -8.02 36.21
N ILE A 303 -25.18 -8.51 35.85
CA ILE A 303 -25.57 -9.90 36.10
C ILE A 303 -24.64 -10.88 35.36
N CYS A 304 -24.28 -10.56 34.11
CA CYS A 304 -23.39 -11.40 33.34
C CYS A 304 -21.99 -11.48 33.97
N LYS A 305 -21.43 -10.35 34.39
CA LYS A 305 -20.10 -10.28 35.01
C LYS A 305 -20.05 -11.06 36.33
N GLU A 306 -21.07 -10.88 37.17
CA GLU A 306 -21.19 -11.59 38.46
C GLU A 306 -21.29 -13.11 38.27
N ALA A 307 -22.05 -13.57 37.28
CA ALA A 307 -22.26 -15.00 37.08
C ALA A 307 -21.17 -15.68 36.24
N ALA A 308 -20.53 -14.98 35.31
CA ALA A 308 -19.42 -15.50 34.50
C ALA A 308 -18.05 -15.39 35.18
N GLY A 309 -17.91 -14.52 36.20
CA GLY A 309 -16.63 -14.26 36.87
C GLY A 309 -15.60 -13.56 35.97
N LYS A 310 -16.03 -12.96 34.86
CA LYS A 310 -15.21 -12.29 33.84
C LYS A 310 -15.97 -11.12 33.23
N ASP A 311 -15.27 -10.28 32.47
CA ASP A 311 -15.91 -9.18 31.76
C ASP A 311 -16.86 -9.71 30.66
N CYS A 312 -18.07 -9.14 30.65
CA CYS A 312 -19.09 -9.40 29.65
C CYS A 312 -19.27 -8.20 28.74
N MET A 313 -19.90 -8.44 27.60
CA MET A 313 -20.25 -7.42 26.63
C MET A 313 -21.70 -7.53 26.20
N LEU A 314 -22.30 -6.42 25.79
CA LEU A 314 -23.63 -6.42 25.20
C LEU A 314 -23.52 -6.98 23.78
N TYR A 315 -24.36 -7.93 23.43
CA TYR A 315 -24.53 -8.43 22.07
C TYR A 315 -25.67 -7.70 21.35
N MET A 316 -26.81 -7.55 22.02
CA MET A 316 -28.00 -6.91 21.45
C MET A 316 -28.70 -6.04 22.50
N VAL A 317 -29.16 -4.86 22.10
CA VAL A 317 -29.99 -3.96 22.90
C VAL A 317 -31.24 -3.67 22.11
N ASP A 318 -32.40 -3.92 22.69
CA ASP A 318 -33.69 -3.82 22.03
C ASP A 318 -33.74 -4.63 20.73
N SER A 319 -33.77 -3.94 19.60
CA SER A 319 -33.76 -4.54 18.27
C SER A 319 -32.41 -4.39 17.57
N ASP A 320 -31.36 -3.95 18.27
CA ASP A 320 -30.11 -3.54 17.65
C ASP A 320 -28.96 -4.41 18.12
N ILE A 321 -28.22 -5.01 17.18
CA ILE A 321 -26.99 -5.72 17.49
C ILE A 321 -25.93 -4.66 17.79
N VAL A 322 -25.44 -4.62 19.03
CA VAL A 322 -24.46 -3.63 19.51
C VAL A 322 -23.03 -4.16 19.52
N PHE A 323 -22.86 -5.45 19.29
CA PHE A 323 -21.55 -6.07 19.11
C PHE A 323 -21.57 -7.07 17.96
N SER A 324 -20.83 -6.74 16.91
CA SER A 324 -20.44 -7.64 15.83
C SER A 324 -18.92 -7.53 15.71
N ARG A 325 -18.24 -8.67 15.65
CA ARG A 325 -16.89 -8.74 15.06
C ARG A 325 -17.03 -9.10 13.59
#